data_AF-A0A932BCX8-F1
#
_entry.id   AF-A0A932BCX8-F1
#
_cell.length_a   1.000
_cell.length_b   1.000
_cell.length_c   1.000
_cell.angle_alpha   90.00
_cell.angle_beta   90.00
_cell.angle_gamma   90.00
#
_symmetry.space_group_name_H-M   'P 1'
#
loop_
_entity.id
_entity.type
_entity.pdbx_description
1 polymer ?
#
loop_
_entity_poly.entity_id
_entity_poly.type
_entity_poly.pdbx_seq_one_letter_code
_entity_poly.pdbx_strand_id
1 'polypeptide(L)'
;MYFHCLLALVLSAFGGASMAQTYEYGQRQGYIFAQKYVKRISVEQAEQVIGSPGFFEPLLSFNWGKEAIKDGRVKRSGDRLILQFDGRAPLSLKDFVRKPTKQSEGDSQEFKYITRVRDYHVVGVVFGHDQPAFLLVSYSGEEIYFVNTV
;
A
#
# COMPACT_ATOMS: atom_id res chain seq x y z
N MET A 1 -58.77 26.88 2.88
CA MET A 1 -58.40 25.95 3.96
C MET A 1 -58.66 24.54 3.48
N TYR A 2 -57.62 23.72 3.34
CA TYR A 2 -57.50 22.33 3.78
C TYR A 2 -56.26 21.73 3.12
N PHE A 3 -55.15 21.95 3.82
CA PHE A 3 -53.85 21.28 3.70
C PHE A 3 -54.06 19.78 3.47
N HIS A 4 -53.62 19.25 2.33
CA HIS A 4 -53.53 17.81 2.11
C HIS A 4 -52.07 17.39 2.07
N CYS A 5 -51.71 16.67 3.13
CA CYS A 5 -50.48 15.92 3.31
C CYS A 5 -50.15 15.06 2.09
N LEU A 6 -48.91 15.17 1.61
CA LEU A 6 -48.19 14.02 1.09
C LEU A 6 -46.69 14.29 1.28
N LEU A 7 -46.27 13.97 2.50
CA LEU A 7 -44.87 13.85 2.90
C LEU A 7 -44.30 12.65 2.12
N ALA A 8 -43.82 12.89 0.91
CA ALA A 8 -43.03 11.92 0.17
C ALA A 8 -41.67 11.81 0.86
N LEU A 9 -41.62 10.92 1.86
CA LEU A 9 -40.42 10.51 2.56
C LEU A 9 -39.57 9.66 1.60
N VAL A 10 -38.94 10.31 0.62
CA VAL A 10 -37.89 9.70 -0.20
C VAL A 10 -36.66 9.66 0.69
N LEU A 11 -36.57 8.61 1.50
CA LEU A 11 -35.30 8.15 2.05
C LEU A 11 -34.43 7.75 0.85
N SER A 12 -33.72 8.72 0.29
CA SER A 12 -32.57 8.51 -0.56
C SER A 12 -31.46 7.93 0.30
N ALA A 13 -31.63 6.69 0.74
CA ALA A 13 -30.53 5.84 1.18
C ALA A 13 -29.68 5.54 -0.06
N PHE A 14 -28.93 6.55 -0.52
CA PHE A 14 -27.63 6.29 -1.12
C PHE A 14 -26.74 5.80 0.01
N GLY A 15 -27.02 4.57 0.46
CA GLY A 15 -25.98 3.68 0.94
C GLY A 15 -25.06 3.47 -0.24
N GLY A 16 -24.17 4.44 -0.48
CA GLY A 16 -22.92 4.17 -1.14
C GLY A 16 -22.30 3.08 -0.29
N ALA A 17 -22.48 1.83 -0.72
CA ALA A 17 -21.57 0.79 -0.37
C ALA A 17 -20.22 1.32 -0.85
N SER A 18 -19.50 1.99 0.05
CA SER A 18 -18.07 2.14 -0.06
C SER A 18 -17.62 0.70 -0.18
N MET A 19 -17.39 0.28 -1.43
CA MET A 19 -16.78 -0.99 -1.73
C MET A 19 -15.50 -0.95 -0.93
N ALA A 20 -15.50 -1.65 0.21
CA ALA A 20 -14.32 -1.88 1.00
C ALA A 20 -13.43 -2.77 0.15
N GLN A 21 -12.74 -2.14 -0.79
CA GLN A 21 -11.85 -2.77 -1.73
C GLN A 21 -10.67 -3.22 -0.89
N THR A 22 -10.75 -4.45 -0.40
CA THR A 22 -9.57 -5.14 0.12
C THR A 22 -8.69 -5.29 -1.10
N TYR A 23 -7.74 -4.37 -1.28
CA TYR A 23 -6.77 -4.43 -2.37
C TYR A 23 -5.87 -5.63 -2.09
N GLU A 24 -6.35 -6.82 -2.48
CA GLU A 24 -5.63 -8.07 -2.35
C GLU A 24 -4.72 -8.20 -3.57
N TYR A 25 -3.45 -7.90 -3.36
CA TYR A 25 -2.42 -8.14 -4.36
C TYR A 25 -2.06 -9.62 -4.39
N GLY A 26 -1.60 -10.10 -5.53
CA GLY A 26 -1.28 -11.51 -5.75
C GLY A 26 -1.22 -11.82 -7.25
N GLN A 27 -0.95 -13.10 -7.59
CA GLN A 27 -0.70 -13.56 -8.97
C GLN A 27 -1.71 -13.11 -10.04
N ARG A 28 -2.95 -12.76 -9.67
CA ARG A 28 -4.00 -12.32 -10.60
C ARG A 28 -4.02 -10.81 -10.88
N GLN A 29 -3.44 -9.99 -10.01
CA GLN A 29 -3.53 -8.52 -10.10
C GLN A 29 -2.20 -7.84 -10.50
N GLY A 30 -1.10 -8.59 -10.58
CA GLY A 30 0.22 -8.07 -10.97
C GLY A 30 0.94 -7.33 -9.85
N TYR A 31 2.07 -6.70 -10.19
CA TYR A 31 2.89 -5.95 -9.23
C TYR A 31 2.17 -4.72 -8.67
N ILE A 32 2.56 -4.30 -7.46
CA ILE A 32 1.98 -3.12 -6.80
C ILE A 32 2.16 -1.82 -7.60
N PHE A 33 3.26 -1.71 -8.34
CA PHE A 33 3.58 -0.54 -9.17
C PHE A 33 2.78 -0.45 -10.48
N ALA A 34 2.00 -1.48 -10.81
CA ALA A 34 1.17 -1.53 -12.01
C ALA A 34 -0.25 -1.01 -11.77
N GLN A 35 -0.56 -0.65 -10.52
CA GLN A 35 -1.89 -0.26 -10.10
C GLN A 35 -2.16 1.21 -10.38
N LYS A 36 -3.34 1.53 -10.91
CA LYS A 36 -3.66 2.89 -11.37
C LYS A 36 -3.66 3.96 -10.27
N TYR A 37 -3.87 3.57 -9.02
CA TYR A 37 -3.88 4.47 -7.87
C TYR A 37 -2.51 4.60 -7.19
N VAL A 38 -1.51 3.81 -7.61
CA VAL A 38 -0.14 3.91 -7.12
C VAL A 38 0.63 4.86 -8.04
N LYS A 39 1.03 6.01 -7.51
CA LYS A 39 1.80 7.00 -8.26
C LYS A 39 3.29 6.65 -8.19
N ARG A 40 3.99 6.66 -9.31
CA ARG A 40 5.45 6.46 -9.33
C ARG A 40 6.15 7.79 -9.11
N ILE A 41 7.12 7.80 -8.22
CA ILE A 41 7.94 8.98 -7.91
C ILE A 41 9.41 8.59 -7.79
N SER A 42 10.32 9.53 -8.01
CA SER A 42 11.75 9.34 -7.73
C SER A 42 12.04 9.35 -6.22
N VAL A 43 13.24 8.91 -5.84
CA VAL A 43 13.74 9.06 -4.46
C VAL A 43 13.70 10.53 -4.01
N GLU A 44 14.17 11.46 -4.83
CA GLU A 44 14.16 12.89 -4.50
C GLU A 44 12.74 13.42 -4.22
N GLN A 45 11.76 13.05 -5.05
CA GLN A 45 10.36 13.42 -4.84
C GLN A 45 9.79 12.78 -3.57
N ALA A 46 10.15 11.52 -3.28
CA ALA A 46 9.74 10.84 -2.07
C ALA A 46 10.29 11.55 -0.81
N GLU A 47 11.54 11.98 -0.85
CA GLU A 47 12.19 12.75 0.23
C GLU A 47 11.57 14.13 0.43
N GLN A 48 11.14 14.79 -0.66
CA GLN A 48 10.36 16.03 -0.59
C GLN A 48 8.99 15.79 0.08
N VAL A 49 8.28 14.72 -0.30
CA VAL A 49 6.97 14.35 0.28
C VAL A 49 7.08 14.10 1.79
N ILE A 50 8.08 13.34 2.23
CA ILE A 50 8.31 13.08 3.66
C ILE A 50 9.15 14.16 4.34
N GLY A 51 9.57 15.19 3.60
CA GLY A 51 10.51 16.25 4.00
C GLY A 51 11.69 15.77 4.84
N SER A 52 12.34 14.70 4.40
CA SER A 52 13.52 14.12 5.04
C SER A 52 14.56 13.77 3.98
N PRO A 53 15.38 14.74 3.54
CA PRO A 53 16.46 14.50 2.59
C PRO A 53 17.45 13.44 3.08
N GLY A 54 17.91 12.57 2.18
CA GLY A 54 18.84 11.47 2.48
C GLY A 54 18.22 10.31 3.27
N PHE A 55 16.90 10.28 3.45
CA PHE A 55 16.23 9.24 4.23
C PHE A 55 16.36 7.85 3.60
N PHE A 56 16.30 7.75 2.26
CA PHE A 56 16.28 6.46 1.58
C PHE A 56 17.67 5.89 1.33
N GLU A 57 18.71 6.72 1.28
CA GLU A 57 20.09 6.30 1.01
C GLU A 57 20.56 5.10 1.87
N PRO A 58 20.42 5.11 3.21
CA PRO A 58 20.80 3.95 4.02
C PRO A 58 19.93 2.71 3.78
N LEU A 59 18.70 2.89 3.28
CA LEU A 59 17.73 1.83 3.05
C LEU A 59 17.95 1.08 1.73
N LEU A 60 18.77 1.60 0.80
CA LEU A 60 19.03 0.97 -0.49
C LEU A 60 19.83 -0.35 -0.40
N SER A 61 20.44 -0.64 0.75
CA SER A 61 21.34 -1.78 0.94
C SER A 61 20.66 -3.14 1.24
N PHE A 62 19.33 -3.25 1.11
CA PHE A 62 18.47 -4.42 1.47
C PHE A 62 18.53 -4.91 2.92
N ASN A 63 19.51 -4.50 3.71
CA ASN A 63 19.70 -5.02 5.06
C ASN A 63 18.87 -4.24 6.08
N TRP A 64 17.56 -4.48 6.07
CA TRP A 64 16.61 -3.88 7.02
C TRP A 64 16.48 -4.66 8.33
N GLY A 65 17.25 -5.73 8.49
CA GLY A 65 17.17 -6.63 9.65
C GLY A 65 15.87 -7.44 9.71
N LYS A 66 15.59 -8.02 10.88
CA LYS A 66 14.33 -8.74 11.13
C LYS A 66 13.20 -7.72 11.30
N GLU A 67 12.11 -7.93 10.57
CA GLU A 67 10.93 -7.07 10.69
C GLU A 67 10.43 -7.02 12.13
N ALA A 68 10.23 -5.80 12.64
CA ALA A 68 9.69 -5.53 13.95
C ALA A 68 8.60 -4.44 13.85
N ILE A 69 7.36 -4.87 13.63
CA ILE A 69 6.20 -3.98 13.54
C ILE A 69 5.83 -3.51 14.96
N LYS A 70 6.02 -2.22 15.24
CA LYS A 70 5.62 -1.57 16.50
C LYS A 70 4.38 -0.68 16.36
N ASP A 71 3.94 -0.43 15.14
CA ASP A 71 2.79 0.42 14.83
C ASP A 71 1.49 -0.40 14.93
N GLY A 72 0.57 0.00 15.80
CA GLY A 72 -0.70 -0.70 16.02
C GLY A 72 -1.64 -0.68 14.81
N ARG A 73 -1.38 0.17 13.82
CA ARG A 73 -2.12 0.22 12.55
C ARG A 73 -1.58 -0.77 11.52
N VAL A 74 -0.43 -1.38 11.79
CA VAL A 74 0.22 -2.31 10.86
C VAL A 74 0.26 -3.70 11.49
N LYS A 75 -0.07 -4.72 10.71
CA LYS A 75 0.04 -6.11 11.17
C LYS A 75 0.51 -7.03 10.05
N ARG A 76 1.32 -8.03 10.43
CA ARG A 76 1.63 -9.18 9.57
C ARG A 76 0.65 -10.32 9.90
N SER A 77 0.07 -10.93 8.88
CA SER A 77 -0.83 -12.08 8.99
C SER A 77 -0.50 -13.09 7.90
N GLY A 78 0.33 -14.08 8.21
CA GLY A 78 0.85 -15.02 7.21
C GLY A 78 1.69 -14.30 6.16
N ASP A 79 1.34 -14.47 4.89
CA ASP A 79 1.96 -13.85 3.72
C ASP A 79 1.43 -12.44 3.43
N ARG A 80 0.80 -11.77 4.40
CA ARG A 80 0.20 -10.44 4.20
C ARG A 80 0.68 -9.41 5.19
N LEU A 81 1.13 -8.27 4.68
CA LEU A 81 1.28 -7.03 5.42
C LEU A 81 0.01 -6.18 5.28
N ILE A 82 -0.64 -5.89 6.38
CA ILE A 82 -1.93 -5.19 6.41
C ILE A 82 -1.76 -3.84 7.11
N LEU A 83 -2.11 -2.77 6.43
CA LEU A 83 -2.12 -1.40 6.95
C LEU A 83 -3.58 -0.97 7.14
N GLN A 84 -3.92 -0.60 8.37
CA GLN A 84 -5.23 -0.10 8.77
C GLN A 84 -5.28 1.42 8.64
N PHE A 85 -6.41 1.94 8.16
CA PHE A 85 -6.66 3.37 8.03
C PHE A 85 -7.96 3.73 8.74
N ASP A 86 -8.01 4.91 9.35
CA ASP A 86 -9.19 5.35 10.07
C ASP A 86 -10.36 5.61 9.09
N GLY A 87 -11.48 4.93 9.31
CA GLY A 87 -12.70 5.10 8.50
C GLY A 87 -12.60 4.59 7.06
N ARG A 88 -11.58 3.78 6.71
CA ARG A 88 -11.37 3.26 5.36
C ARG A 88 -10.99 1.79 5.35
N ALA A 89 -11.15 1.17 4.19
CA ALA A 89 -10.71 -0.21 3.97
C ALA A 89 -9.18 -0.33 4.12
N PRO A 90 -8.69 -1.39 4.76
CA PRO A 90 -7.25 -1.59 4.93
C PRO A 90 -6.56 -1.93 3.60
N LEU A 91 -5.30 -1.53 3.48
CA LEU A 91 -4.42 -1.97 2.41
C LEU A 91 -3.80 -3.33 2.79
N SER A 92 -4.03 -4.37 1.98
CA SER A 92 -3.48 -5.72 2.21
C SER A 92 -2.44 -6.08 1.15
N LEU A 93 -1.17 -5.87 1.47
CA LEU A 93 -0.04 -6.24 0.63
C LEU A 93 0.28 -7.72 0.82
N LYS A 94 0.18 -8.54 -0.23
CA LYS A 94 0.43 -9.98 -0.17
C LYS A 94 1.74 -10.34 -0.84
N ASP A 95 2.57 -11.06 -0.10
CA ASP A 95 3.81 -11.63 -0.60
C ASP A 95 3.48 -12.74 -1.61
N PHE A 96 4.28 -12.87 -2.67
CA PHE A 96 4.15 -14.00 -3.57
C PHE A 96 5.50 -14.51 -4.04
N VAL A 97 5.53 -15.81 -4.33
CA VAL A 97 6.66 -16.49 -4.95
C VAL A 97 6.11 -17.36 -6.08
N ARG A 98 6.60 -17.11 -7.29
CA ARG A 98 6.38 -17.91 -8.49
C ARG A 98 7.65 -18.73 -8.73
N LYS A 99 7.51 -20.06 -8.66
CA LYS A 99 8.64 -20.96 -8.94
C LYS A 99 9.08 -20.83 -10.41
N PRO A 100 10.39 -20.94 -10.69
CA PRO A 100 10.89 -21.05 -12.05
C PRO A 100 10.25 -22.23 -12.78
N THR A 101 9.99 -22.06 -14.07
CA THR A 101 9.59 -23.15 -14.98
C THR A 101 10.60 -23.24 -16.12
N LYS A 102 10.48 -24.27 -16.98
CA LYS A 102 11.31 -24.35 -18.19
C LYS A 102 11.12 -23.17 -19.16
N GLN A 103 10.09 -22.35 -18.97
CA GLN A 103 9.67 -21.27 -19.87
C GLN A 103 9.73 -19.88 -19.23
N SER A 104 9.99 -19.78 -17.92
CA SER A 104 9.99 -18.53 -17.18
C SER A 104 10.96 -18.64 -16.02
N GLU A 105 11.82 -17.64 -15.89
CA GLU A 105 12.52 -17.40 -14.64
C GLU A 105 11.45 -17.16 -13.56
N GLY A 106 11.69 -17.72 -12.36
CA GLY A 106 10.78 -17.52 -11.24
C GLY A 106 10.73 -16.04 -10.87
N ASP A 107 9.77 -15.67 -10.04
CA ASP A 107 9.63 -14.28 -9.61
C ASP A 107 9.08 -14.23 -8.19
N SER A 108 9.45 -13.20 -7.43
CA SER A 108 8.95 -13.01 -6.08
C SER A 108 8.86 -11.55 -5.72
N GLN A 109 7.84 -11.22 -4.94
CA GLN A 109 7.66 -9.91 -4.33
C GLN A 109 7.32 -10.12 -2.86
N GLU A 110 8.13 -9.55 -1.96
CA GLU A 110 7.89 -9.55 -0.53
C GLU A 110 7.82 -8.10 -0.02
N PHE A 111 6.83 -7.82 0.81
CA PHE A 111 6.66 -6.52 1.44
C PHE A 111 7.21 -6.55 2.85
N LYS A 112 7.99 -5.56 3.27
CA LYS A 112 8.52 -5.43 4.64
C LYS A 112 8.22 -4.05 5.19
N TYR A 113 7.56 -3.99 6.34
CA TYR A 113 7.38 -2.74 7.04
C TYR A 113 8.72 -2.27 7.62
N ILE A 114 9.15 -1.07 7.23
CA ILE A 114 10.43 -0.50 7.66
C ILE A 114 10.20 0.36 8.89
N THR A 115 9.40 1.41 8.71
CA THR A 115 9.18 2.41 9.75
C THR A 115 8.03 3.33 9.36
N ARG A 116 7.81 4.31 10.23
CA ARG A 116 6.94 5.44 9.99
C ARG A 116 7.77 6.72 9.90
N VAL A 117 7.42 7.61 8.98
CA VAL A 117 8.04 8.94 8.85
C VAL A 117 6.95 9.95 8.54
N ARG A 118 6.81 10.98 9.39
CA ARG A 118 5.71 11.93 9.34
C ARG A 118 4.36 11.21 9.21
N ASP A 119 3.56 11.53 8.19
CA ASP A 119 2.24 10.97 7.95
C ASP A 119 2.25 9.77 7.00
N TYR A 120 3.41 9.11 6.85
CA TYR A 120 3.60 7.99 5.94
C TYR A 120 4.14 6.74 6.62
N HIS A 121 3.64 5.60 6.18
CA HIS A 121 4.27 4.30 6.37
C HIS A 121 5.30 4.09 5.25
N VAL A 122 6.49 3.63 5.63
CA VAL A 122 7.53 3.21 4.70
C VAL A 122 7.54 1.69 4.66
N VAL A 123 7.22 1.14 3.49
CA VAL A 123 7.23 -0.30 3.23
C VAL A 123 8.29 -0.58 2.18
N GLY A 124 9.26 -1.44 2.49
CA GLY A 124 10.19 -1.95 1.52
C GLY A 124 9.55 -3.03 0.65
N VAL A 125 9.89 -3.04 -0.64
CA VAL A 125 9.47 -4.05 -1.61
C VAL A 125 10.71 -4.77 -2.09
N VAL A 126 10.81 -6.06 -1.75
CA VAL A 126 11.92 -6.92 -2.15
C VAL A 126 11.48 -7.71 -3.37
N PHE A 127 12.20 -7.51 -4.47
CA PHE A 127 12.09 -8.33 -5.68
C PHE A 127 13.21 -9.37 -5.67
N GLY A 128 12.95 -10.56 -6.21
CA GLY A 128 13.89 -11.69 -6.10
C GLY A 128 15.29 -11.42 -6.66
N HIS A 129 15.38 -10.64 -7.75
CA HIS A 129 16.64 -10.37 -8.46
C HIS A 129 16.90 -8.88 -8.73
N ASP A 130 15.98 -7.99 -8.37
CA ASP A 130 16.07 -6.56 -8.65
C ASP A 130 16.35 -5.74 -7.39
N GLN A 131 16.84 -4.50 -7.59
CA GLN A 131 17.02 -3.51 -6.53
C GLN A 131 15.75 -3.33 -5.69
N PRO A 132 15.87 -3.01 -4.39
CA PRO A 132 14.72 -2.85 -3.54
C PRO A 132 13.99 -1.57 -3.92
N ALA A 133 12.67 -1.63 -3.98
CA ALA A 133 11.86 -0.43 -4.10
C ALA A 133 11.18 -0.11 -2.76
N PHE A 134 10.49 1.03 -2.70
CA PHE A 134 9.70 1.39 -1.52
C PHE A 134 8.28 1.77 -1.91
N LEU A 135 7.37 1.55 -0.97
CA LEU A 135 6.06 2.19 -0.95
C LEU A 135 6.04 3.21 0.18
N LEU A 136 5.58 4.41 -0.16
CA LEU A 136 5.08 5.38 0.81
C LEU A 136 3.57 5.30 0.82
N VAL A 137 2.99 4.99 1.97
CA VAL A 137 1.54 4.88 2.15
C VAL A 137 1.12 5.91 3.18
N SER A 138 0.30 6.89 2.80
CA SER A 138 -0.19 7.88 3.76
C SER A 138 -1.01 7.22 4.86
N TYR A 139 -1.03 7.78 6.07
CA TYR A 139 -1.86 7.26 7.17
C TYR A 139 -3.36 7.33 6.89
N SER A 140 -3.76 8.21 5.97
CA SER A 140 -5.13 8.30 5.45
C SER A 140 -5.44 7.25 4.39
N GLY A 141 -4.43 6.58 3.82
CA GLY A 141 -4.60 5.67 2.69
C GLY A 141 -5.04 6.37 1.39
N GLU A 142 -5.00 7.71 1.33
CA GLU A 142 -5.32 8.49 0.12
C GLU A 142 -4.21 8.48 -0.91
N GLU A 143 -2.98 8.40 -0.43
CA GLU A 143 -1.81 8.54 -1.27
C GLU A 143 -0.91 7.33 -1.08
N ILE A 144 -0.66 6.65 -2.19
CA ILE A 144 0.26 5.52 -2.26
C ILE A 144 1.25 5.83 -3.36
N TYR A 145 2.51 5.93 -2.98
CA TYR A 145 3.61 6.18 -3.90
C TYR A 145 4.50 4.96 -3.99
N PHE A 146 4.84 4.56 -5.21
CA PHE A 146 5.94 3.65 -5.48
C PHE A 146 7.19 4.48 -5.75
N VAL A 147 8.18 4.35 -4.87
CA VAL A 147 9.46 5.05 -4.97
C VAL A 147 10.37 4.21 -5.85
N ASN A 148 10.64 4.75 -7.05
CA ASN A 148 11.57 4.15 -7.98
C ASN A 148 13.01 4.51 -7.60
N THR A 149 13.85 3.50 -7.41
CA THR A 149 15.25 3.63 -6.96
C THR A 149 16.26 3.51 -8.10
N VAL A 150 15.81 3.22 -9.32
CA VAL A 150 16.61 3.18 -10.57
C VAL A 150 16.39 4.40 -11.45
#